data_AF-A0A6N7GQG9-F1
#
_entry.id   AF-A0A6N7GQG9-F1
#
_cell.length_a   1.000
_cell.length_b   1.000
_cell.length_c   1.000
_cell.angle_alpha   90.00
_cell.angle_beta   90.00
_cell.angle_gamma   90.00
#
_symmetry.space_group_name_H-M   'P 1'
#
loop_
_entity.id
_entity.type
_entity.pdbx_description
1 polymer ?
#
loop_
_entity_poly.entity_id
_entity_poly.type
_entity_poly.pdbx_seq_one_letter_code
_entity_poly.pdbx_strand_id
1 'polypeptide(L)'
;MTQNRSRNALAPLLAALLCLVASACVSSTEPILSDARSILGDRGRLHIFSAPKDGARNVLRYNFQWRRDRYVAATGPRAAPVEFTAHPFEGRDLVVQWKSATKWSPKQKPRGLRPVTYFLLRKVAEGAFLMLPITEGDADDATRDRFCIKSPETTCRISTPEQLFAFARAAAEKEDPDAGVVVIEAPAKQP
;
A
#
# COMPACT_ATOMS: atom_id res chain seq x y z
N MET A 1 11.92 37.05 49.86
CA MET A 1 12.99 36.03 50.01
C MET A 1 12.29 34.69 50.28
N THR A 2 11.91 34.04 49.19
CA THR A 2 12.44 32.76 48.64
C THR A 2 11.69 31.53 49.18
N GLN A 3 10.53 31.31 48.55
CA GLN A 3 9.69 30.13 48.66
C GLN A 3 10.24 29.03 47.74
N ASN A 4 10.78 27.96 48.32
CA ASN A 4 11.29 26.80 47.60
C ASN A 4 10.21 25.70 47.61
N ARG A 5 9.52 25.49 46.48
CA ARG A 5 8.57 24.38 46.29
C ARG A 5 8.85 23.72 44.94
N SER A 6 9.82 22.81 44.96
CA SER A 6 10.07 21.84 43.89
C SER A 6 9.55 20.47 44.33
N ARG A 7 8.33 20.12 43.94
CA ARG A 7 7.87 18.72 43.91
C ARG A 7 6.99 18.49 42.70
N ASN A 8 7.66 17.98 41.66
CA ASN A 8 7.20 17.16 40.56
C ASN A 8 5.75 16.65 40.68
N ALA A 9 4.90 17.13 39.78
CA ALA A 9 3.64 16.49 39.41
C ALA A 9 3.38 16.69 37.90
N LEU A 10 4.35 16.30 37.07
CA LEU A 10 4.24 16.32 35.60
C LEU A 10 4.19 14.89 35.00
N ALA A 11 3.78 13.90 35.79
CA ALA A 11 3.94 12.49 35.42
C ALA A 11 2.72 11.74 34.84
N PRO A 12 1.45 12.19 34.85
CA PRO A 12 0.39 11.42 34.20
C PRO A 12 -0.02 11.94 32.80
N LEU A 13 0.52 13.07 32.33
CA LEU A 13 0.08 13.69 31.06
C LEU A 13 0.92 13.31 29.83
N LEU A 14 2.06 12.64 30.01
CA LEU A 14 2.93 12.22 28.90
C LEU A 14 2.63 10.83 28.32
N ALA A 15 1.74 10.05 28.94
CA ALA A 15 1.38 8.71 28.44
C ALA A 15 0.19 8.70 27.46
N ALA A 16 -0.58 9.80 27.38
CA ALA A 16 -1.83 9.84 26.61
C ALA A 16 -1.71 10.48 25.21
N LEU A 17 -0.54 10.98 24.80
CA LEU A 17 -0.36 11.70 23.52
C LEU A 17 0.54 10.99 22.48
N LEU A 18 0.97 9.75 22.72
CA LEU A 18 1.84 9.00 21.80
C LEU A 18 1.14 7.90 20.98
N CYS A 19 -0.20 7.82 21.02
CA CYS A 19 -0.99 7.00 20.10
C CYS A 19 -1.38 7.76 18.82
N LEU A 20 -0.45 8.55 18.26
CA LEU A 20 -0.48 8.82 16.82
C LEU A 20 -0.06 7.52 16.13
N VAL A 21 -0.97 6.56 16.07
CA VAL A 21 -0.89 5.39 15.20
C VAL A 21 -0.88 5.93 13.77
N ALA A 22 0.31 6.23 13.27
CA ALA A 22 0.57 6.17 11.85
C ALA A 22 0.28 4.73 11.47
N SER A 23 -0.94 4.44 11.01
CA SER A 23 -1.32 3.15 10.47
C SER A 23 -0.36 2.84 9.33
N ALA A 24 0.69 2.08 9.63
CA ALA A 24 1.62 1.67 8.60
C ALA A 24 0.89 0.65 7.72
N CYS A 25 1.13 0.70 6.41
CA CYS A 25 0.68 -0.35 5.51
C CYS A 25 1.21 -1.69 6.02
N VAL A 26 0.38 -2.73 5.97
CA VAL A 26 0.90 -4.09 6.19
C VAL A 26 1.95 -4.37 5.11
N SER A 27 3.02 -5.05 5.49
CA SER A 27 4.15 -5.24 4.58
C SER A 27 4.79 -6.60 4.74
N SER A 28 5.54 -7.02 3.72
CA SER A 28 6.35 -8.24 3.76
C SER A 28 7.74 -7.99 3.21
N THR A 29 8.66 -8.93 3.45
CA THR A 29 10.00 -8.90 2.87
C THR A 29 10.01 -9.35 1.40
N GLU A 30 9.09 -10.24 1.03
CA GLU A 30 8.98 -10.84 -0.30
C GLU A 30 7.52 -10.96 -0.73
N PRO A 31 7.22 -11.01 -2.04
CA PRO A 31 5.86 -11.22 -2.52
C PRO A 31 5.25 -12.49 -1.90
N ILE A 32 4.05 -12.37 -1.35
CA ILE A 32 3.34 -13.44 -0.65
C ILE A 32 2.50 -14.27 -1.63
N LEU A 33 1.88 -13.60 -2.61
CA LEU A 33 1.05 -14.23 -3.62
C LEU A 33 1.91 -14.57 -4.85
N SER A 34 1.80 -15.82 -5.31
CA SER A 34 2.45 -16.36 -6.51
C SER A 34 1.47 -16.47 -7.68
N ASP A 35 1.95 -16.98 -8.82
CA ASP A 35 1.11 -17.39 -9.96
C ASP A 35 0.22 -16.28 -10.55
N ALA A 36 0.70 -15.04 -10.46
CA ALA A 36 0.04 -13.89 -11.05
C ALA A 36 -0.15 -14.07 -12.56
N ARG A 37 -1.28 -13.57 -13.07
CA ARG A 37 -1.62 -13.57 -14.50
C ARG A 37 -1.79 -12.13 -15.00
N SER A 38 -1.75 -11.97 -16.32
CA SER A 38 -1.94 -10.69 -17.02
C SER A 38 -3.42 -10.24 -17.03
N ILE A 39 -4.05 -10.11 -15.86
CA ILE A 39 -5.50 -9.84 -15.74
C ILE A 39 -5.90 -8.40 -16.09
N LEU A 40 -4.94 -7.47 -16.10
CA LEU A 40 -5.13 -6.07 -16.51
C LEU A 40 -4.73 -5.84 -17.98
N GLY A 41 -4.47 -6.92 -18.73
CA GLY A 41 -3.92 -6.90 -20.09
C GLY A 41 -2.39 -6.82 -20.11
N ASP A 42 -1.79 -7.13 -21.27
CA ASP A 42 -0.32 -7.28 -21.39
C ASP A 42 0.46 -5.96 -21.39
N ARG A 43 -0.21 -4.85 -21.67
CA ARG A 43 0.36 -3.50 -21.62
C ARG A 43 -0.77 -2.49 -21.49
N GLY A 44 -0.44 -1.30 -21.03
CA GLY A 44 -1.39 -0.19 -20.95
C GLY A 44 -0.80 1.00 -20.19
N ARG A 45 -1.67 1.90 -19.75
CA ARG A 45 -1.29 3.04 -18.91
C ARG A 45 -2.13 3.09 -17.65
N LEU A 46 -1.47 3.20 -16.50
CA LEU A 46 -2.09 3.47 -15.21
C LEU A 46 -2.10 4.98 -14.98
N HIS A 47 -3.24 5.50 -14.58
CA HIS A 47 -3.40 6.85 -14.03
C HIS A 47 -3.86 6.70 -12.58
N ILE A 48 -3.00 7.07 -11.64
CA ILE A 48 -3.27 6.98 -10.20
C ILE A 48 -3.52 8.39 -9.68
N PHE A 49 -4.73 8.61 -9.19
CA PHE A 49 -5.20 9.86 -8.63
C PHE A 49 -5.26 9.71 -7.10
N SER A 50 -4.52 10.53 -6.36
CA SER A 50 -4.75 10.65 -4.91
C SER A 50 -6.07 11.39 -4.68
N ALA A 51 -6.91 10.95 -3.73
CA ALA A 51 -8.15 11.66 -3.39
C ALA A 51 -8.06 12.35 -2.02
N PRO A 52 -7.39 13.51 -1.89
CA PRO A 52 -7.32 14.23 -0.62
C PRO A 52 -8.43 15.28 -0.57
N LYS A 53 -9.71 14.90 -0.44
CA LYS A 53 -10.87 15.78 -0.16
C LYS A 53 -11.22 16.95 -1.10
N ASP A 54 -10.31 17.51 -1.90
CA ASP A 54 -10.48 18.76 -2.68
C ASP A 54 -10.28 18.56 -4.21
N GLY A 55 -10.64 17.37 -4.69
CA GLY A 55 -10.45 16.94 -6.07
C GLY A 55 -9.12 16.25 -6.33
N ALA A 56 -9.13 15.32 -7.28
CA ALA A 56 -7.97 14.53 -7.68
C ALA A 56 -6.91 15.42 -8.37
N ARG A 57 -5.97 15.98 -7.61
CA ARG A 57 -4.99 16.97 -8.11
C ARG A 57 -3.68 16.38 -8.63
N ASN A 58 -3.24 15.26 -8.08
CA ASN A 58 -1.99 14.62 -8.46
C ASN A 58 -2.25 13.32 -9.22
N VAL A 59 -1.78 13.27 -10.47
CA VAL A 59 -1.87 12.08 -11.33
C VAL A 59 -0.48 11.50 -11.52
N LEU A 60 -0.22 10.34 -10.92
CA LEU A 60 0.92 9.53 -11.31
C LEU A 60 0.52 8.72 -12.54
N ARG A 61 1.31 8.85 -13.60
CA ARG A 61 1.09 8.12 -14.86
C ARG A 61 2.19 7.12 -15.07
N TYR A 62 1.83 5.85 -15.22
CA TYR A 62 2.77 4.78 -15.53
C TYR A 62 2.37 4.10 -16.82
N ASN A 63 3.29 3.94 -17.76
CA ASN A 63 3.11 2.90 -18.77
C ASN A 63 3.50 1.57 -18.12
N PHE A 64 2.66 0.54 -18.25
CA PHE A 64 2.93 -0.78 -17.71
C PHE A 64 2.99 -1.84 -18.81
N GLN A 65 3.74 -2.90 -18.54
CA GLN A 65 3.82 -4.08 -19.39
C GLN A 65 3.91 -5.33 -18.52
N TRP A 66 3.16 -6.36 -18.90
CA TRP A 66 3.30 -7.71 -18.35
C TRP A 66 4.62 -8.32 -18.83
N ARG A 67 5.44 -8.80 -17.90
CA ARG A 67 6.72 -9.44 -18.18
C ARG A 67 6.83 -10.71 -17.35
N ARG A 68 6.71 -11.85 -18.05
CA ARG A 68 6.75 -13.21 -17.49
C ARG A 68 5.62 -13.45 -16.47
N ASP A 69 5.80 -12.98 -15.25
CA ASP A 69 5.03 -13.26 -14.04
C ASP A 69 4.66 -11.98 -13.25
N ARG A 70 4.98 -10.79 -13.77
CA ARG A 70 4.70 -9.52 -13.09
C ARG A 70 4.49 -8.36 -14.06
N TYR A 71 3.80 -7.32 -13.59
CA TYR A 71 3.78 -6.03 -14.26
C TYR A 71 5.02 -5.21 -13.94
N VAL A 72 5.58 -4.57 -14.95
CA VAL A 72 6.63 -3.56 -14.82
C VAL A 72 6.08 -2.23 -15.30
N ALA A 73 6.05 -1.24 -14.41
CA ALA A 73 5.49 0.09 -14.66
C ALA A 73 6.55 1.18 -14.53
N ALA A 74 6.55 2.17 -15.41
CA ALA A 74 7.46 3.30 -15.33
C ALA A 74 6.77 4.60 -15.76
N THR A 75 7.11 5.71 -15.09
CA THR A 75 6.60 7.05 -15.44
C THR A 75 7.31 7.66 -16.67
N GLY A 76 8.41 7.04 -17.11
CA GLY A 76 9.15 7.41 -18.30
C GLY A 76 10.43 6.59 -18.46
N PRO A 77 11.17 6.75 -19.58
CA PRO A 77 12.32 5.90 -19.91
C PRO A 77 13.48 5.93 -18.90
N ARG A 78 13.57 7.00 -18.09
CA ARG A 78 14.64 7.21 -17.10
C ARG A 78 14.17 7.03 -15.66
N ALA A 79 12.89 6.73 -15.45
CA ALA A 79 12.35 6.49 -14.12
C ALA A 79 12.69 5.07 -13.67
N ALA A 80 13.02 4.90 -12.39
CA ALA A 80 13.14 3.57 -11.81
C ALA A 80 11.77 2.87 -11.92
N PRO A 81 11.70 1.67 -12.51
CA PRO A 81 10.43 0.98 -12.68
C PRO A 81 9.88 0.53 -11.33
N VAL A 82 8.57 0.38 -11.24
CA VAL A 82 7.91 -0.30 -10.13
C VAL A 82 7.40 -1.64 -10.63
N GLU A 83 7.49 -2.66 -9.79
CA GLU A 83 6.97 -3.98 -10.10
C GLU A 83 5.70 -4.21 -9.30
N PHE A 84 4.67 -4.77 -9.93
CA PHE A 84 3.47 -5.16 -9.20
C PHE A 84 2.81 -6.39 -9.79
N THR A 85 1.99 -7.04 -8.99
CA THR A 85 1.07 -8.12 -9.42
C THR A 85 -0.33 -7.78 -8.96
N ALA A 86 -1.33 -8.21 -9.71
CA ALA A 86 -2.74 -8.06 -9.34
C ALA A 86 -3.38 -9.45 -9.30
N HIS A 87 -4.12 -9.74 -8.24
CA HIS A 87 -4.72 -11.03 -7.96
C HIS A 87 -6.23 -10.85 -7.73
N PRO A 88 -7.10 -11.64 -8.37
CA PRO A 88 -8.52 -11.63 -8.06
C PRO A 88 -8.76 -11.88 -6.57
N PHE A 89 -9.63 -11.09 -5.96
CA PHE A 89 -9.96 -11.22 -4.55
C PHE A 89 -11.44 -10.89 -4.34
N GLU A 90 -12.20 -11.86 -3.83
CA GLU A 90 -13.59 -11.73 -3.37
C GLU A 90 -14.49 -10.71 -4.12
N GLY A 91 -15.39 -11.24 -4.95
CA GLY A 91 -16.37 -10.41 -5.68
C GLY A 91 -15.71 -9.55 -6.75
N ARG A 92 -15.61 -8.23 -6.48
CA ARG A 92 -15.15 -7.22 -7.44
C ARG A 92 -13.80 -6.59 -7.10
N ASP A 93 -13.15 -7.11 -6.06
CA ASP A 93 -11.91 -6.56 -5.57
C ASP A 93 -10.69 -7.31 -6.16
N LEU A 94 -9.53 -6.68 -6.14
CA LEU A 94 -8.24 -7.28 -6.47
C LEU A 94 -7.27 -6.96 -5.34
N VAL A 95 -6.39 -7.90 -5.01
CA VAL A 95 -5.22 -7.61 -4.17
C VAL A 95 -4.03 -7.32 -5.06
N VAL A 96 -3.44 -6.14 -4.89
CA VAL A 96 -2.22 -5.72 -5.58
C VAL A 96 -1.04 -5.83 -4.64
N GLN A 97 -0.01 -6.55 -5.07
CA GLN A 97 1.30 -6.56 -4.41
C GLN A 97 2.22 -5.60 -5.14
N TRP A 98 2.70 -4.58 -4.45
CA TRP A 98 3.50 -3.51 -5.03
C TRP A 98 4.92 -3.51 -4.46
N LYS A 99 5.90 -3.54 -5.34
CA LYS A 99 7.32 -3.50 -5.02
C LYS A 99 7.97 -2.31 -5.74
N SER A 100 8.27 -1.26 -4.97
CA SER A 100 9.02 -0.12 -5.52
C SER A 100 10.45 -0.56 -5.82
N ALA A 101 10.98 -0.22 -7.01
CA ALA A 101 12.42 -0.33 -7.21
C ALA A 101 13.16 0.53 -6.19
N THR A 102 14.32 0.03 -5.80
CA THR A 102 15.32 0.73 -5.01
C THR A 102 15.66 2.04 -5.73
N LYS A 103 15.41 3.17 -5.07
CA LYS A 103 15.93 4.46 -5.54
C LYS A 103 17.45 4.37 -5.40
N TRP A 104 18.17 4.14 -6.49
CA TRP A 104 19.62 4.29 -6.49
C TRP A 104 19.91 5.79 -6.31
N SER A 105 20.32 6.17 -5.10
CA SER A 105 20.93 7.47 -4.85
C SER A 105 22.38 7.21 -4.47
N PRO A 106 23.37 7.80 -5.16
CA PRO A 106 24.78 7.65 -4.79
C PRO A 106 25.10 8.19 -3.38
N LYS A 107 24.16 8.90 -2.73
CA LYS A 107 24.27 9.41 -1.36
C LYS A 107 23.47 8.60 -0.31
N GLN A 108 22.62 7.66 -0.71
CA GLN A 108 21.93 6.76 0.22
C GLN A 108 22.60 5.39 0.14
N LYS A 109 23.22 4.95 1.24
CA LYS A 109 23.58 3.53 1.43
C LYS A 109 22.35 2.68 1.08
N PRO A 110 22.50 1.52 0.42
CA PRO A 110 21.39 0.62 0.15
C PRO A 110 20.75 0.20 1.49
N ARG A 111 19.69 0.90 1.89
CA ARG A 111 18.91 0.55 3.07
C ARG A 111 17.94 -0.55 2.66
N GLY A 112 18.42 -1.78 2.68
CA GLY A 112 17.62 -2.99 2.56
C GLY A 112 16.80 -3.13 1.28
N LEU A 113 16.16 -4.27 1.13
CA LEU A 113 15.08 -4.43 0.17
C LEU A 113 13.89 -3.58 0.65
N ARG A 114 13.33 -2.74 -0.22
CA ARG A 114 12.05 -2.07 0.08
C ARG A 114 11.01 -3.16 0.32
N PRO A 115 10.24 -3.08 1.41
CA PRO A 115 9.22 -4.09 1.69
C PRO A 115 8.14 -4.05 0.60
N VAL A 116 7.49 -5.19 0.37
CA VAL A 116 6.30 -5.26 -0.49
C VAL A 116 5.13 -4.66 0.28
N THR A 117 4.40 -3.77 -0.37
CA THR A 117 3.18 -3.16 0.17
C THR A 117 1.96 -3.64 -0.58
N TYR A 118 0.81 -3.62 0.07
CA TYR A 118 -0.41 -4.20 -0.46
C TYR A 118 -1.51 -3.15 -0.59
N PHE A 119 -2.28 -3.26 -1.67
CA PHE A 119 -3.45 -2.42 -1.93
C PHE A 119 -4.62 -3.29 -2.33
N LEU A 120 -5.81 -2.89 -1.92
CA LEU A 120 -7.07 -3.40 -2.44
C LEU A 120 -7.50 -2.50 -3.59
N LEU A 121 -7.72 -3.08 -4.78
CA LEU A 121 -8.36 -2.39 -5.89
C LEU A 121 -9.81 -2.84 -6.01
N ARG A 122 -10.74 -1.95 -5.68
CA ARG A 122 -12.17 -2.20 -5.79
C ARG A 122 -12.70 -1.70 -7.12
N LYS A 123 -13.20 -2.61 -7.97
CA LYS A 123 -13.74 -2.22 -9.29
C LYS A 123 -14.99 -1.35 -9.13
N VAL A 124 -14.98 -0.16 -9.73
CA VAL A 124 -16.14 0.74 -9.79
C VAL A 124 -16.73 0.83 -11.19
N ALA A 125 -15.90 0.67 -12.22
CA ALA A 125 -16.32 0.54 -13.61
C ALA A 125 -15.26 -0.26 -14.40
N GLU A 126 -15.52 -0.54 -15.67
CA GLU A 126 -14.50 -1.15 -16.54
C GLU A 126 -13.26 -0.26 -16.62
N GLY A 127 -12.09 -0.81 -16.33
CA GLY A 127 -10.83 -0.05 -16.28
C GLY A 127 -10.72 0.98 -15.14
N ALA A 128 -11.65 1.06 -14.18
CA ALA A 128 -11.60 2.03 -13.08
C ALA A 128 -11.79 1.38 -11.71
N PHE A 129 -10.92 1.74 -10.77
CA PHE A 129 -10.84 1.15 -9.44
C PHE A 129 -10.67 2.22 -8.36
N LEU A 130 -11.26 1.99 -7.19
CA LEU A 130 -10.78 2.61 -5.95
C LEU A 130 -9.56 1.84 -5.47
N MET A 131 -8.53 2.55 -5.00
CA MET A 131 -7.29 2.01 -4.49
C MET A 131 -7.15 2.35 -3.02
N LEU A 132 -7.27 1.33 -2.19
CA LEU A 132 -7.17 1.43 -0.73
C LEU A 132 -5.86 0.79 -0.28
N PRO A 133 -5.02 1.46 0.51
CA PRO A 133 -3.91 0.79 1.17
C PRO A 133 -4.45 -0.25 2.14
N ILE A 134 -3.85 -1.44 2.18
CA ILE A 134 -4.15 -2.42 3.22
C ILE A 134 -3.24 -2.10 4.42
N THR A 135 -3.84 -1.74 5.54
CA THR A 135 -3.15 -1.27 6.74
C THR A 135 -3.51 -2.10 7.96
N GLU A 136 -2.66 -2.07 8.99
CA GLU A 136 -2.99 -2.75 10.26
C GLU A 136 -4.22 -2.14 10.96
N GLY A 137 -4.51 -0.86 10.67
CA GLY A 137 -5.66 -0.15 11.22
C GLY A 137 -6.99 -0.64 10.67
N ASP A 138 -6.96 -1.43 9.59
CA ASP A 138 -8.15 -2.00 8.97
C ASP A 138 -8.75 -3.14 9.79
N ALA A 139 -7.89 -3.92 10.43
CA ALA A 139 -8.28 -5.07 11.23
C ALA A 139 -8.70 -4.70 12.66
N ASP A 140 -9.34 -5.63 13.37
CA ASP A 140 -9.56 -5.54 14.81
C ASP A 140 -8.30 -5.94 15.61
N ASP A 141 -8.34 -5.74 16.93
CA ASP A 141 -7.22 -6.08 17.81
C ASP A 141 -6.88 -7.58 17.76
N ALA A 142 -7.89 -8.45 17.72
CA ALA A 142 -7.69 -9.89 17.69
C ALA A 142 -6.94 -10.34 16.43
N THR A 143 -7.30 -9.79 15.28
CA THR A 143 -6.65 -10.07 13.98
C THR A 143 -5.24 -9.51 13.96
N ARG A 144 -5.03 -8.29 14.47
CA ARG A 144 -3.69 -7.70 14.61
C ARG A 144 -2.79 -8.56 15.50
N ASP A 145 -3.25 -8.92 16.68
CA ASP A 145 -2.45 -9.70 17.63
C ASP A 145 -2.12 -11.10 17.10
N ARG A 146 -3.03 -11.68 16.30
CA ARG A 146 -2.81 -13.00 15.68
C ARG A 146 -1.80 -12.96 14.53
N PHE A 147 -1.82 -11.91 13.70
CA PHE A 147 -1.14 -11.93 12.40
C PHE A 147 -0.01 -10.91 12.22
N CYS A 148 0.03 -9.83 13.00
CA CYS A 148 1.09 -8.83 12.88
C CYS A 148 2.35 -9.25 13.61
N ILE A 149 3.44 -9.43 12.86
CA ILE A 149 4.78 -9.56 13.42
C ILE A 149 5.39 -8.16 13.54
N LYS A 150 5.53 -7.66 14.77
CA LYS A 150 6.17 -6.38 15.06
C LYS A 150 7.68 -6.47 14.84
N SER A 151 8.26 -5.47 14.18
CA SER A 151 9.72 -5.33 14.07
C SER A 151 10.13 -3.87 14.20
N PRO A 152 11.43 -3.56 14.41
CA PRO A 152 11.90 -2.18 14.48
C PRO A 152 11.60 -1.33 13.23
N GLU A 153 11.29 -1.99 12.09
CA GLU A 153 11.09 -1.33 10.80
C GLU A 153 9.61 -1.21 10.38
N THR A 154 8.70 -1.97 10.98
CA THR A 154 7.28 -1.98 10.62
C THR A 154 6.43 -2.39 11.81
N THR A 155 5.25 -1.77 11.94
CA THR A 155 4.29 -2.08 13.01
C THR A 155 3.56 -3.40 12.74
N CYS A 156 3.35 -3.76 11.47
CA CYS A 156 2.78 -5.05 11.08
C CYS A 156 3.50 -5.66 9.87
N ARG A 157 4.29 -6.71 10.10
CA ARG A 157 4.84 -7.57 9.05
C ARG A 157 4.03 -8.85 8.91
N ILE A 158 3.74 -9.22 7.68
CA ILE A 158 3.06 -10.46 7.30
C ILE A 158 3.96 -11.28 6.36
N SER A 159 3.72 -12.59 6.28
CA SER A 159 4.51 -13.55 5.51
C SER A 159 3.68 -14.62 4.80
N THR A 160 2.38 -14.74 5.07
CA THR A 160 1.54 -15.78 4.45
C THR A 160 0.31 -15.21 3.72
N PRO A 161 -0.24 -15.93 2.72
CA PRO A 161 -1.47 -15.50 2.04
C PRO A 161 -2.66 -15.36 2.98
N GLU A 162 -2.79 -16.26 3.97
CA GLU A 162 -3.86 -16.20 4.97
C GLU A 162 -3.83 -14.88 5.75
N GLN A 163 -2.65 -14.46 6.21
CA GLN A 163 -2.47 -13.19 6.90
C GLN A 163 -2.87 -12.03 6.01
N LEU A 164 -2.37 -12.00 4.76
CA LEU A 164 -2.73 -10.95 3.80
C LEU A 164 -4.24 -10.87 3.56
N PHE A 165 -4.90 -12.01 3.38
CA PHE A 165 -6.34 -12.05 3.12
C PHE A 165 -7.17 -11.63 4.34
N ALA A 166 -6.71 -11.88 5.57
CA ALA A 166 -7.38 -11.36 6.76
C ALA A 166 -7.42 -9.81 6.75
N PHE A 167 -6.29 -9.16 6.47
CA PHE A 167 -6.24 -7.70 6.37
C PHE A 167 -6.97 -7.17 5.14
N ALA A 168 -6.90 -7.87 3.99
CA ALA A 168 -7.61 -7.47 2.78
C ALA A 168 -9.14 -7.48 2.97
N ARG A 169 -9.69 -8.47 3.68
CA ARG A 169 -11.12 -8.50 4.05
C ARG A 169 -11.49 -7.33 4.95
N ALA A 170 -10.69 -7.09 5.99
CA ALA A 170 -10.93 -5.98 6.91
C ALA A 170 -10.88 -4.62 6.19
N ALA A 171 -9.96 -4.44 5.24
CA ALA A 171 -9.91 -3.24 4.39
C ALA A 171 -11.11 -3.16 3.44
N ALA A 172 -11.61 -4.29 2.93
CA ALA A 172 -12.77 -4.33 2.04
C ALA A 172 -14.08 -3.91 2.73
N GLU A 173 -14.20 -4.14 4.03
CA GLU A 173 -15.39 -3.73 4.80
C GLU A 173 -15.45 -2.22 5.07
N LYS A 174 -14.33 -1.51 4.89
CA LYS A 174 -14.26 -0.07 5.14
C LYS A 174 -14.61 0.77 3.92
N GLU A 175 -15.29 1.88 4.19
CA GLU A 175 -15.32 3.01 3.29
C GLU A 175 -14.13 3.92 3.62
N ASP A 176 -13.33 4.24 2.62
CA ASP A 176 -12.23 5.19 2.76
C ASP A 176 -12.52 6.42 1.88
N PRO A 177 -12.95 7.55 2.48
CA PRO A 177 -13.23 8.78 1.73
C PRO A 177 -11.97 9.38 1.10
N ASP A 178 -10.79 8.95 1.53
CA ASP A 178 -9.49 9.39 1.02
C ASP A 178 -8.88 8.36 0.04
N ALA A 179 -9.64 7.32 -0.35
CA ALA A 179 -9.21 6.28 -1.29
C ALA A 179 -8.76 6.86 -2.63
N GLY A 180 -7.61 6.41 -3.12
CA GLY A 180 -7.14 6.78 -4.46
C GLY A 180 -8.05 6.24 -5.56
N VAL A 181 -7.97 6.82 -6.75
CA VAL A 181 -8.61 6.28 -7.96
C VAL A 181 -7.54 5.82 -8.92
N VAL A 182 -7.69 4.61 -9.46
CA VAL A 182 -6.83 4.08 -10.52
C VAL A 182 -7.66 3.88 -11.78
N VAL A 183 -7.21 4.50 -12.86
CA VAL A 183 -7.77 4.29 -14.21
C VAL A 183 -6.73 3.57 -15.06
N ILE A 184 -7.15 2.48 -15.68
CA ILE A 184 -6.37 1.63 -16.57
C ILE A 184 -6.83 1.90 -18.00
N GLU A 185 -5.96 2.53 -18.76
CA GLU A 185 -6.14 2.77 -20.19
C GLU A 185 -5.49 1.62 -20.96
N ALA A 186 -6.31 0.77 -21.58
CA ALA A 186 -5.83 -0.25 -22.50
C ALA A 186 -5.23 0.42 -23.76
N PRO A 187 -4.20 -0.19 -24.38
CA PRO A 187 -3.70 0.30 -25.66
C PRO A 187 -4.84 0.26 -26.69
N ALA A 188 -4.94 1.31 -27.52
CA ALA A 188 -5.85 1.28 -28.65
C ALA A 188 -5.60 0.01 -29.48
N LYS A 189 -6.67 -0.75 -29.79
CA LYS A 189 -6.58 -1.79 -30.82
C LYS A 189 -6.17 -1.08 -32.11
N GLN A 190 -4.99 -1.40 -32.64
CA GLN A 190 -4.67 -1.01 -34.01
C GLN A 190 -5.66 -1.74 -34.93
N PRO A 191 -6.31 -1.03 -35.87
CA PRO A 191 -7.25 -1.63 -36.80
C PRO A 191 -6.59 -2.66 -37.71
#